data_AF-A0A9W9Y8W9-F1
#
_entry.id   AF-A0A9W9Y8W9-F1
#
_cell.length_a   1.000
_cell.length_b   1.000
_cell.length_c   1.000
_cell.angle_alpha   90.00
_cell.angle_beta   90.00
_cell.angle_gamma   90.00
#
_symmetry.space_group_name_H-M   'P 1'
#
loop_
_entity.id
_entity.type
_entity.pdbx_description
1 polymer ?
#
loop_
_entity_poly.entity_id
_entity_poly.type
_entity_poly.pdbx_seq_one_letter_code
_entity_poly.pdbx_strand_id
1 'polypeptide(L)'
;MNFVLSIPFVAVYKAWVNCCLAQFGDKKTINDLAGDLKDGVVFCQLIKLTTGYEIAQCQQVNNVPQTHQAVQINDVPQTHHAVQVNDVPQTHQAVQCVIDYMKGKGIDLCCQVEDVTSGKLKFILDILWLIILHFEIHSAKYNVTPADRVNAAVNAPSNCGQVSLLWTCYWRLSKKQFTSTGYRAAYQRTVNLGKRFLLEWCCTEIPNTAIDPRGPFLDFLQDGVLLTKLITKYCPVDGISPSKFTDKDSFLKVLKAAEDRLGIPRKILSSSGILDDNTFDEYAVIIYMAVLRRMVKRDSN
;
A
#
# COMPACT_ATOMS: atom_id res chain seq x y z
N MET A 1 -20.27 0.26 -4.64
CA MET A 1 -19.18 -0.66 -4.23
C MET A 1 -19.21 -0.73 -2.71
N ASN A 2 -19.95 -1.67 -2.10
CA ASN A 2 -20.04 -1.76 -0.63
C ASN A 2 -18.91 -2.64 -0.11
N PHE A 3 -17.70 -2.08 -0.04
CA PHE A 3 -16.73 -2.61 0.92
C PHE A 3 -17.24 -2.24 2.29
N VAL A 4 -17.48 -3.24 3.13
CA VAL A 4 -17.87 -3.05 4.51
C VAL A 4 -16.77 -2.21 5.16
N LEU A 5 -17.08 -0.92 5.35
CA LEU A 5 -16.32 0.05 6.12
C LEU A 5 -16.39 -0.37 7.59
N SER A 6 -15.89 -1.56 7.92
CA SER A 6 -15.73 -1.89 9.31
C SER A 6 -14.63 -0.98 9.85
N ILE A 7 -14.92 -0.34 10.97
CA ILE A 7 -14.01 0.50 11.76
C ILE A 7 -12.59 -0.09 11.94
N PRO A 8 -12.37 -1.44 12.03
CA PRO A 8 -11.03 -2.01 12.13
C PRO A 8 -10.12 -1.66 10.95
N PHE A 9 -10.65 -1.52 9.72
CA PHE A 9 -9.84 -1.22 8.54
C PHE A 9 -9.17 0.15 8.63
N VAL A 10 -9.87 1.17 9.14
CA VAL A 10 -9.33 2.54 9.22
C VAL A 10 -8.07 2.58 10.09
N ALA A 11 -8.05 1.82 11.18
CA ALA A 11 -6.88 1.73 12.06
C ALA A 11 -5.68 1.06 11.37
N VAL A 12 -5.92 -0.02 10.62
CA VAL A 12 -4.89 -0.73 9.84
C VAL A 12 -4.30 0.18 8.76
N TYR A 13 -5.14 0.82 7.95
CA TYR A 13 -4.68 1.75 6.91
C TYR A 13 -3.92 2.94 7.50
N LYS A 14 -4.40 3.53 8.60
CA LYS A 14 -3.70 4.61 9.28
C LYS A 14 -2.33 4.19 9.82
N ALA A 15 -2.25 3.01 10.43
CA ALA A 15 -0.98 2.46 10.91
C ALA A 15 0.00 2.20 9.75
N TRP A 16 -0.50 1.67 8.63
CA TRP A 16 0.29 1.45 7.43
C TRP A 16 0.80 2.77 6.81
N VAL A 17 -0.07 3.78 6.65
CA VAL A 17 0.34 5.10 6.11
C VAL A 17 1.42 5.73 6.98
N ASN A 18 1.22 5.75 8.31
CA ASN A 18 2.22 6.31 9.23
C ASN A 18 3.54 5.53 9.21
N CYS A 19 3.50 4.20 9.07
CA CYS A 19 4.71 3.39 8.86
C CYS A 19 5.45 3.82 7.59
N CYS A 20 4.73 4.04 6.49
CA CYS A 20 5.31 4.50 5.22
C CYS A 20 5.92 5.91 5.32
N LEU A 21 5.25 6.85 6.00
CA LEU A 21 5.74 8.22 6.14
C LEU A 21 6.96 8.33 7.05
N ALA A 22 7.01 7.55 8.13
CA ALA A 22 8.18 7.49 9.00
C ALA A 22 9.47 7.10 8.24
N GLN A 23 9.35 6.26 7.21
CA GLN A 23 10.47 5.87 6.33
C GLN A 23 10.93 7.00 5.41
N PHE A 24 10.06 7.96 5.10
CA PHE A 24 10.41 9.14 4.30
C PHE A 24 11.12 10.23 5.12
N GLY A 25 11.26 10.03 6.44
CA GLY A 25 11.73 11.08 7.36
C GLY A 25 10.71 12.20 7.55
N ASP A 26 9.47 12.02 7.06
CA ASP A 26 8.41 12.99 7.23
C ASP A 26 7.91 12.93 8.69
N LYS A 27 7.85 14.10 9.34
CA LYS A 27 7.35 14.22 10.72
C LYS A 27 5.82 14.29 10.77
N LYS A 28 5.15 14.39 9.62
CA LYS A 28 3.69 14.41 9.53
C LYS A 28 3.14 13.07 10.02
N THR A 29 2.42 13.12 11.13
CA THR A 29 1.63 11.98 11.62
C THR A 29 0.20 12.15 11.16
N ILE A 30 -0.31 11.14 10.46
CA ILE A 30 -1.68 11.09 9.98
C ILE A 30 -2.59 10.64 11.12
N ASN A 31 -3.57 11.48 11.44
CA ASN A 31 -4.53 11.24 12.52
C ASN A 31 -5.92 10.91 11.96
N ASP A 32 -6.31 11.62 10.91
CA ASP A 32 -7.58 11.45 10.21
C ASP A 32 -7.33 11.20 8.72
N LEU A 33 -7.58 9.97 8.26
CA LEU A 33 -7.38 9.60 6.86
C LEU A 33 -8.22 10.49 5.91
N ALA A 34 -9.42 10.90 6.33
CA ALA A 34 -10.32 11.67 5.49
C ALA A 34 -9.79 13.09 5.25
N GLY A 35 -9.36 13.77 6.30
CA GLY A 35 -8.81 15.13 6.25
C GLY A 35 -7.38 15.19 5.74
N ASP A 36 -6.52 14.25 6.12
CA ASP A 36 -5.07 14.36 5.90
C ASP A 36 -4.62 13.88 4.50
N LEU A 37 -5.44 13.09 3.80
CA LEU A 37 -5.11 12.52 2.47
C LEU A 37 -5.90 13.17 1.32
N LYS A 38 -6.93 13.99 1.61
CA LYS A 38 -7.80 14.58 0.57
C LYS A 38 -7.08 15.51 -0.40
N ASP A 39 -5.91 16.03 -0.02
CA ASP A 39 -5.08 16.89 -0.87
C ASP A 39 -4.27 16.12 -1.92
N GLY A 40 -4.21 14.79 -1.85
CA GLY A 40 -3.47 13.94 -2.78
C GLY A 40 -1.97 13.83 -2.53
N VAL A 41 -1.38 14.67 -1.66
CA VAL A 41 0.09 14.74 -1.46
C VAL A 41 0.62 13.45 -0.84
N VAL A 42 -0.08 12.94 0.17
CA VAL A 42 0.29 11.69 0.85
C VAL A 42 0.22 10.51 -0.13
N PHE A 43 -0.76 10.46 -1.03
CA PHE A 43 -0.81 9.41 -2.05
C PHE A 43 0.40 9.44 -2.99
N CYS A 44 0.87 10.62 -3.40
CA CYS A 44 2.08 10.76 -4.20
C CYS A 44 3.31 10.24 -3.45
N GLN A 45 3.46 10.57 -2.16
CA GLN A 45 4.54 10.06 -1.31
C GLN A 45 4.49 8.52 -1.20
N LEU A 46 3.30 7.96 -0.99
CA LEU A 46 3.11 6.51 -0.91
C LEU A 46 3.49 5.82 -2.24
N ILE A 47 3.04 6.33 -3.38
CA ILE A 47 3.41 5.79 -4.70
C ILE A 47 4.93 5.85 -4.91
N LYS A 48 5.58 6.97 -4.54
CA LYS A 48 7.04 7.10 -4.58
C LYS A 48 7.71 6.04 -3.71
N LEU A 49 7.22 5.80 -2.49
CA LEU A 49 7.75 4.77 -1.59
C LEU A 49 7.66 3.37 -2.19
N THR A 50 6.49 3.02 -2.72
CA THR A 50 6.16 1.65 -3.12
C THR A 50 6.66 1.30 -4.51
N THR A 51 6.90 2.30 -5.37
CA THR A 51 7.29 2.09 -6.77
C THR A 51 8.65 2.69 -7.14
N GLY A 52 9.20 3.58 -6.32
CA GLY A 52 10.36 4.41 -6.67
C GLY A 52 10.06 5.52 -7.68
N TYR A 53 8.84 5.64 -8.19
CA TYR A 53 8.45 6.64 -9.18
C TYR A 53 7.94 7.92 -8.52
N GLU A 54 8.54 9.05 -8.88
CA GLU A 54 8.09 10.36 -8.45
C GLU A 54 7.05 10.93 -9.41
N ILE A 55 5.86 11.22 -8.89
CA ILE A 55 4.83 11.95 -9.62
C ILE A 55 5.26 13.42 -9.64
N ALA A 56 5.90 13.82 -10.73
CA ALA A 56 6.43 15.16 -10.92
C ALA A 56 5.29 16.18 -11.01
N GLN A 57 4.88 16.74 -9.86
CA GLN A 57 4.23 18.06 -9.69
C GLN A 57 3.72 18.38 -8.26
N CYS A 58 3.95 17.55 -7.24
CA CYS A 58 3.41 17.80 -5.89
C CYS A 58 4.34 18.57 -4.93
N GLN A 59 5.55 18.95 -5.36
CA GLN A 59 6.51 19.66 -4.51
C GLN A 59 6.44 21.18 -4.70
N GLN A 60 5.36 21.84 -4.27
CA GLN A 60 5.39 23.29 -4.02
C GLN A 60 4.50 23.69 -2.84
N VAL A 61 4.82 23.23 -1.64
CA VAL A 61 4.45 23.96 -0.41
C VAL A 61 5.56 23.71 0.60
N ASN A 62 6.52 24.65 0.71
CA ASN A 62 7.26 24.90 1.96
C ASN A 62 8.23 26.10 1.91
N ASN A 63 8.20 27.00 0.92
CA ASN A 63 9.04 28.21 0.97
C ASN A 63 8.39 29.41 0.26
N VAL A 64 7.46 30.13 0.91
CA VAL A 64 7.33 31.60 0.78
C VAL A 64 6.72 32.17 2.07
N PRO A 65 7.34 33.16 2.75
CA PRO A 65 6.71 33.92 3.82
C PRO A 65 5.64 34.85 3.23
N GLN A 66 4.42 34.78 3.75
CA GLN A 66 3.39 35.78 3.50
C GLN A 66 3.83 37.13 4.09
N THR A 67 4.10 38.12 3.24
CA THR A 67 4.05 39.54 3.62
C THR A 67 2.85 40.19 2.95
N HIS A 68 1.75 40.29 3.70
CA HIS A 68 0.73 41.31 3.48
C HIS A 68 1.19 42.61 4.14
N GLN A 69 1.21 43.72 3.38
CA GLN A 69 1.05 45.14 3.78
C GLN A 69 1.67 46.01 2.67
N ALA A 70 1.11 47.12 2.17
CA ALA A 70 -0.10 47.86 2.48
C ALA A 70 -0.54 48.66 1.23
N VAL A 71 -1.81 49.05 1.24
CA VAL A 71 -2.54 49.86 0.25
C VAL A 71 -1.94 51.27 0.09
N GLN A 72 -1.84 51.76 -1.15
CA GLN A 72 -1.94 53.19 -1.46
C GLN A 72 -2.90 53.38 -2.65
N ILE A 73 -3.89 54.24 -2.44
CA ILE A 73 -4.96 54.65 -3.36
C ILE A 73 -4.42 55.79 -4.23
N ASN A 74 -4.77 55.84 -5.53
CA ASN A 74 -5.10 57.07 -6.29
C ASN A 74 -5.65 56.74 -7.71
N ASP A 75 -6.88 57.24 -7.98
CA ASP A 75 -7.52 57.75 -9.22
C ASP A 75 -7.66 56.96 -10.58
N VAL A 76 -8.90 56.48 -10.85
CA VAL A 76 -9.85 56.56 -12.05
C VAL A 76 -9.31 56.64 -13.52
N PRO A 77 -9.97 56.09 -14.59
CA PRO A 77 -10.63 54.79 -14.83
C PRO A 77 -10.35 54.12 -16.23
N GLN A 78 -10.89 52.91 -16.43
CA GLN A 78 -11.32 52.26 -17.70
C GLN A 78 -10.46 51.17 -18.40
N THR A 79 -11.20 50.09 -18.68
CA THR A 79 -11.01 48.97 -19.63
C THR A 79 -9.83 48.03 -19.39
N HIS A 80 -10.11 46.76 -19.08
CA HIS A 80 -9.86 45.62 -19.99
C HIS A 80 -10.32 44.29 -19.33
N HIS A 81 -10.75 43.38 -20.19
CA HIS A 81 -11.33 42.07 -19.92
C HIS A 81 -10.62 41.29 -18.81
N ALA A 82 -11.37 40.90 -17.77
CA ALA A 82 -10.94 39.88 -16.83
C ALA A 82 -10.90 38.52 -17.53
N VAL A 83 -9.70 38.12 -17.93
CA VAL A 83 -9.38 36.72 -18.25
C VAL A 83 -9.53 35.94 -16.94
N GLN A 84 -10.57 35.10 -16.87
CA GLN A 84 -10.70 34.10 -15.81
C GLN A 84 -9.57 33.09 -15.97
N VAL A 85 -8.46 33.33 -15.27
CA VAL A 85 -7.49 32.27 -14.97
C VAL A 85 -8.16 31.39 -13.92
N ASN A 86 -8.79 30.31 -14.37
CA ASN A 86 -9.31 29.29 -13.47
C ASN A 86 -8.12 28.59 -12.81
N ASP A 87 -7.67 29.13 -11.67
CA ASP A 87 -6.74 28.46 -10.78
C ASP A 87 -7.39 27.16 -10.31
N VAL A 88 -7.05 26.04 -10.95
CA VAL A 88 -7.40 24.72 -10.43
C VAL A 88 -6.74 24.60 -9.06
N PRO A 89 -7.49 24.38 -7.97
CA PRO A 89 -6.91 24.29 -6.64
C PRO A 89 -5.82 23.21 -6.64
N GLN A 90 -4.63 23.51 -6.09
CA GLN A 90 -3.47 22.59 -6.09
C GLN A 90 -3.81 21.18 -5.58
N THR A 91 -4.83 21.03 -4.73
CA THR A 91 -5.37 19.75 -4.24
C THR A 91 -5.98 18.88 -5.36
N HIS A 92 -6.69 19.49 -6.32
CA HIS A 92 -7.26 18.77 -7.47
C HIS A 92 -6.16 18.23 -8.38
N GLN A 93 -5.06 18.97 -8.55
CA GLN A 93 -3.94 18.55 -9.40
C GLN A 93 -3.25 17.30 -8.86
N ALA A 94 -2.88 17.28 -7.57
CA ALA A 94 -2.19 16.13 -6.99
C ALA A 94 -3.04 14.85 -7.04
N VAL A 95 -4.33 14.95 -6.69
CA VAL A 95 -5.27 13.83 -6.79
C VAL A 95 -5.43 13.36 -8.24
N GLN A 96 -5.55 14.28 -9.20
CA GLN A 96 -5.64 13.94 -10.62
C GLN A 96 -4.40 13.19 -11.09
N CYS A 97 -3.19 13.63 -10.72
CA CYS A 97 -1.95 12.95 -11.08
C CYS A 97 -1.87 11.52 -10.50
N VAL A 98 -2.34 11.31 -9.27
CA VAL A 98 -2.44 9.97 -8.65
C VAL A 98 -3.38 9.08 -9.47
N ILE A 99 -4.56 9.60 -9.80
CA ILE A 99 -5.56 8.87 -10.59
C ILE A 99 -4.99 8.50 -11.96
N ASP A 100 -4.33 9.43 -12.65
CA ASP A 100 -3.76 9.21 -13.98
C ASP A 100 -2.58 8.24 -13.95
N TYR A 101 -1.72 8.32 -12.93
CA TYR A 101 -0.64 7.35 -12.73
C TYR A 101 -1.20 5.93 -12.56
N MET A 102 -2.18 5.76 -11.67
CA MET A 102 -2.78 4.44 -11.41
C MET A 102 -3.50 3.90 -12.66
N LYS A 103 -4.24 4.74 -13.38
CA LYS A 103 -4.85 4.39 -14.69
C LYS A 103 -3.79 3.98 -15.72
N GLY A 104 -2.67 4.70 -15.78
CA GLY A 104 -1.53 4.37 -16.64
C GLY A 104 -0.87 3.03 -16.31
N LYS A 105 -0.95 2.58 -15.06
CA LYS A 105 -0.56 1.23 -14.63
C LYS A 105 -1.66 0.17 -14.85
N GLY A 106 -2.78 0.54 -15.45
CA GLY A 106 -3.92 -0.34 -15.70
C GLY A 106 -4.82 -0.56 -14.49
N ILE A 107 -4.63 0.20 -13.41
CA ILE A 107 -5.46 0.14 -12.20
C ILE A 107 -6.68 1.03 -12.42
N ASP A 108 -7.87 0.45 -12.30
CA ASP A 108 -9.12 1.17 -12.52
C ASP A 108 -9.68 1.72 -11.19
N LEU A 109 -9.87 3.04 -11.14
CA LEU A 109 -10.37 3.75 -9.98
C LEU A 109 -11.82 4.15 -10.23
N CYS A 110 -12.72 3.73 -9.34
CA CYS A 110 -14.15 4.07 -9.43
C CYS A 110 -14.49 5.41 -8.75
N CYS A 111 -13.57 6.38 -8.76
CA CYS A 111 -13.72 7.69 -8.11
C CYS A 111 -13.34 8.84 -9.03
N GLN A 112 -13.94 10.00 -8.82
CA GLN A 112 -13.53 11.27 -9.42
C GLN A 112 -12.61 12.05 -8.46
N VAL A 113 -12.00 13.14 -8.94
CA VAL A 113 -11.13 13.99 -8.11
C VAL A 113 -11.92 14.60 -6.93
N GLU A 114 -13.17 14.98 -7.18
CA GLU A 114 -14.07 15.61 -6.21
C GLU A 114 -14.41 14.65 -5.07
N ASP A 115 -14.46 13.35 -5.34
CA ASP A 115 -14.72 12.33 -4.33
C ASP A 115 -13.60 12.29 -3.27
N VAL A 116 -12.35 12.47 -3.71
CA VAL A 116 -11.19 12.46 -2.82
C VAL A 116 -11.02 13.82 -2.13
N THR A 117 -11.08 14.91 -2.90
CA THR A 117 -10.86 16.28 -2.38
C THR A 117 -11.94 16.73 -1.40
N SER A 118 -13.16 16.19 -1.50
CA SER A 118 -14.21 16.36 -0.49
C SER A 118 -14.01 15.52 0.79
N GLY A 119 -12.98 14.68 0.84
CA GLY A 119 -12.66 13.86 2.01
C GLY A 119 -13.58 12.64 2.18
N LYS A 120 -14.20 12.12 1.12
CA LYS A 120 -15.06 10.92 1.24
C LYS A 120 -14.17 9.72 1.55
N LEU A 121 -14.18 9.32 2.83
CA LEU A 121 -13.33 8.27 3.39
C LEU A 121 -13.33 6.98 2.55
N LYS A 122 -14.48 6.57 2.03
CA LYS A 122 -14.60 5.37 1.21
C LYS A 122 -13.60 5.35 0.03
N PHE A 123 -13.52 6.44 -0.73
CA PHE A 123 -12.65 6.50 -1.91
C PHE A 123 -11.18 6.62 -1.53
N ILE A 124 -10.89 7.31 -0.42
CA ILE A 124 -9.55 7.35 0.17
C ILE A 124 -9.08 5.93 0.53
N LEU A 125 -9.94 5.14 1.19
CA LEU A 125 -9.64 3.75 1.53
C LEU A 125 -9.49 2.85 0.29
N ASP A 126 -10.33 3.04 -0.73
CA ASP A 126 -10.22 2.30 -2.00
C ASP A 126 -8.85 2.57 -2.67
N ILE A 127 -8.39 3.83 -2.69
CA ILE A 127 -7.08 4.20 -3.25
C ILE A 127 -5.94 3.59 -2.43
N LEU A 128 -5.99 3.69 -1.10
CA LEU A 128 -4.98 3.10 -0.21
C LEU A 128 -4.87 1.60 -0.43
N TRP A 129 -6.00 0.89 -0.47
CA TRP A 129 -6.03 -0.53 -0.73
C TRP A 129 -5.40 -0.88 -2.07
N LEU A 130 -5.74 -0.16 -3.14
CA LEU A 130 -5.19 -0.42 -4.48
C LEU A 130 -3.68 -0.15 -4.55
N ILE A 131 -3.18 0.88 -3.86
CA ILE A 131 -1.73 1.12 -3.72
C ILE A 131 -1.07 -0.08 -3.02
N ILE A 132 -1.60 -0.52 -1.88
CA ILE A 132 -1.04 -1.66 -1.13
C ILE A 132 -1.08 -2.94 -1.98
N LEU A 133 -2.23 -3.24 -2.59
CA LEU A 133 -2.42 -4.43 -3.41
C LEU A 133 -1.45 -4.48 -4.59
N HIS A 134 -1.39 -3.42 -5.38
CA HIS A 134 -0.64 -3.42 -6.63
C HIS A 134 0.84 -3.11 -6.45
N PHE A 135 1.19 -2.19 -5.56
CA PHE A 135 2.57 -1.70 -5.43
C PHE A 135 3.32 -2.28 -4.23
N GLU A 136 2.66 -2.96 -3.30
CA GLU A 136 3.33 -3.57 -2.15
C GLU A 136 3.19 -5.10 -2.13
N ILE A 137 1.97 -5.61 -2.27
CA ILE A 137 1.69 -7.04 -2.26
C ILE A 137 2.15 -7.68 -3.58
N HIS A 138 1.87 -7.06 -4.73
CA HIS A 138 2.21 -7.61 -6.05
C HIS A 138 3.61 -7.21 -6.57
N SER A 139 4.22 -6.15 -6.05
CA SER A 139 5.50 -5.60 -6.54
C SER A 139 6.70 -6.55 -6.40
N ALA A 140 6.65 -7.53 -5.50
CA ALA A 140 7.81 -8.36 -5.12
C ALA A 140 8.40 -9.29 -6.20
N LYS A 141 7.83 -9.36 -7.41
CA LYS A 141 8.43 -10.09 -8.56
C LYS A 141 9.11 -9.18 -9.59
N TYR A 142 9.14 -7.85 -9.38
CA TYR A 142 9.59 -6.90 -10.41
C TYR A 142 10.92 -6.19 -10.15
N ASN A 143 11.72 -6.62 -9.16
CA ASN A 143 13.13 -6.20 -9.06
C ASN A 143 13.97 -6.98 -10.07
N VAL A 144 13.74 -6.71 -11.35
CA VAL A 144 14.64 -7.07 -12.45
C VAL A 144 15.53 -5.86 -12.64
N THR A 145 16.82 -5.98 -12.30
CA THR A 145 17.77 -4.90 -12.64
C THR A 145 17.83 -4.74 -14.17
N PRO A 146 18.23 -3.58 -14.72
CA PRO A 146 18.40 -3.43 -16.16
C PRO A 146 19.31 -4.51 -16.78
N ALA A 147 20.28 -5.03 -16.02
CA ALA A 147 21.16 -6.14 -16.42
C ALA A 147 20.42 -7.48 -16.53
N ASP A 148 19.47 -7.76 -15.61
CA ASP A 148 18.65 -8.97 -15.65
C ASP A 148 17.66 -9.00 -16.83
N ARG A 149 17.30 -7.83 -17.39
CA ARG A 149 16.44 -7.74 -18.59
C ARG A 149 17.13 -8.29 -19.84
N VAL A 150 18.44 -8.09 -19.95
CA VAL A 150 19.22 -8.57 -21.10
C VAL A 150 19.47 -10.08 -20.98
N ASN A 151 19.77 -10.57 -19.78
CA ASN A 151 20.01 -12.00 -19.55
C ASN A 151 18.71 -12.84 -19.59
N ALA A 152 17.57 -12.30 -19.14
CA ALA A 152 16.28 -12.97 -19.23
C ALA A 152 15.73 -13.05 -20.66
N ALA A 153 16.10 -12.13 -21.56
CA ALA A 153 15.70 -12.21 -22.97
C ALA A 153 16.46 -13.31 -23.73
N VAL A 154 17.67 -13.65 -23.28
CA VAL A 154 18.55 -14.60 -23.97
C VAL A 154 18.40 -16.03 -23.43
N ASN A 155 18.09 -16.19 -22.14
CA ASN A 155 18.05 -17.51 -21.48
C ASN A 155 16.70 -17.87 -20.82
N ALA A 156 15.60 -17.18 -21.12
CA ALA A 156 14.31 -17.56 -20.53
C ALA A 156 13.82 -18.92 -21.06
N PRO A 157 13.59 -19.93 -20.20
CA PRO A 157 12.64 -20.98 -20.55
C PRO A 157 11.29 -20.30 -20.76
N SER A 158 10.52 -20.80 -21.73
CA SER A 158 9.35 -20.21 -22.40
C SER A 158 8.17 -19.71 -21.52
N ASN A 159 8.32 -19.70 -20.19
CA ASN A 159 7.32 -19.25 -19.22
C ASN A 159 7.70 -17.98 -18.41
N CYS A 160 8.94 -17.48 -18.45
CA CYS A 160 9.35 -16.38 -17.56
C CYS A 160 8.84 -14.98 -18.00
N GLY A 161 8.59 -14.78 -19.30
CA GLY A 161 8.02 -13.54 -19.85
C GLY A 161 6.49 -13.41 -19.74
N GLN A 162 5.79 -14.43 -19.23
CA GLN A 162 4.33 -14.45 -19.22
C GLN A 162 3.71 -13.59 -18.11
N VAL A 163 4.35 -13.36 -16.96
CA VAL A 163 3.64 -12.79 -15.78
C VAL A 163 3.30 -11.29 -15.94
N SER A 164 4.17 -10.51 -16.60
CA SER A 164 3.90 -9.08 -16.87
C SER A 164 2.81 -8.87 -17.92
N LEU A 165 2.71 -9.77 -18.91
CA LEU A 165 1.67 -9.71 -19.93
C LEU A 165 0.38 -10.36 -19.44
N LEU A 166 0.46 -11.43 -18.65
CA LEU A 166 -0.68 -12.05 -17.99
C LEU A 166 -1.33 -11.08 -17.01
N TRP A 167 -0.62 -10.25 -16.24
CA TRP A 167 -1.26 -9.28 -15.33
C TRP A 167 -2.09 -8.23 -16.10
N THR A 168 -1.51 -7.61 -17.13
CA THR A 168 -2.21 -6.64 -17.98
C THR A 168 -3.33 -7.29 -18.80
N CYS A 169 -3.14 -8.53 -19.28
CA CYS A 169 -4.14 -9.29 -20.02
C CYS A 169 -5.26 -9.83 -19.12
N TYR A 170 -4.99 -10.25 -17.89
CA TYR A 170 -5.97 -10.80 -16.95
C TYR A 170 -6.92 -9.72 -16.44
N TRP A 171 -6.39 -8.51 -16.20
CA TRP A 171 -7.21 -7.33 -15.89
C TRP A 171 -7.94 -6.77 -17.12
N ARG A 172 -7.28 -6.73 -18.31
CA ARG A 172 -7.91 -6.31 -19.57
C ARG A 172 -8.99 -7.29 -20.06
N LEU A 173 -8.88 -8.58 -19.78
CA LEU A 173 -9.91 -9.59 -20.04
C LEU A 173 -11.11 -9.43 -19.08
N SER A 174 -10.87 -9.01 -17.84
CA SER A 174 -11.95 -8.71 -16.87
C SER A 174 -12.81 -7.49 -17.27
N LYS A 175 -12.31 -6.60 -18.15
CA LYS A 175 -13.11 -5.47 -18.69
C LYS A 175 -14.28 -5.88 -19.59
N LYS A 176 -14.33 -7.11 -20.11
CA LYS A 176 -15.35 -7.51 -21.11
C LYS A 176 -16.67 -8.05 -20.55
N GLN A 177 -16.85 -8.17 -19.23
CA GLN A 177 -18.10 -8.66 -18.63
C GLN A 177 -18.51 -7.81 -17.42
N PHE A 178 -19.22 -6.72 -17.68
CA PHE A 178 -19.67 -5.78 -16.64
C PHE A 178 -20.99 -6.23 -16.01
N THR A 179 -20.89 -7.05 -14.96
CA THR A 179 -21.91 -7.22 -13.91
C THR A 179 -21.23 -7.03 -12.55
N SER A 180 -21.97 -6.61 -11.52
CA SER A 180 -21.43 -6.38 -10.15
C SER A 180 -20.72 -7.61 -9.57
N THR A 181 -21.18 -8.80 -9.94
CA THR A 181 -20.59 -10.10 -9.54
C THR A 181 -19.23 -10.35 -10.19
N GLY A 182 -19.03 -9.93 -11.46
CA GLY A 182 -17.78 -10.10 -12.19
C GLY A 182 -16.61 -9.32 -11.59
N TYR A 183 -16.88 -8.09 -11.12
CA TYR A 183 -15.87 -7.25 -10.48
C TYR A 183 -15.36 -7.86 -9.16
N ARG A 184 -16.28 -8.38 -8.33
CA ARG A 184 -15.92 -9.04 -7.06
C ARG A 184 -15.05 -10.27 -7.28
N ALA A 185 -15.35 -11.07 -8.32
CA ALA A 185 -14.56 -12.24 -8.66
C ALA A 185 -13.16 -11.87 -9.18
N ALA A 186 -13.03 -10.85 -10.03
CA ALA A 186 -11.74 -10.35 -10.50
C ALA A 186 -10.89 -9.81 -9.35
N TYR A 187 -11.50 -9.01 -8.46
CA TYR A 187 -10.86 -8.51 -7.25
C TYR A 187 -10.32 -9.65 -6.37
N GLN A 188 -11.17 -10.63 -6.02
CA GLN A 188 -10.75 -11.73 -5.15
C GLN A 188 -9.61 -12.54 -5.75
N ARG A 189 -9.56 -12.70 -7.09
CA ARG A 189 -8.43 -13.36 -7.77
C ARG A 189 -7.13 -12.58 -7.63
N THR A 190 -7.17 -11.26 -7.76
CA THR A 190 -6.02 -10.36 -7.55
C THR A 190 -5.49 -10.49 -6.11
N VAL A 191 -6.39 -10.51 -5.12
CA VAL A 191 -6.02 -10.73 -3.72
C VAL A 191 -5.43 -12.13 -3.52
N ASN A 192 -6.07 -13.18 -4.02
CA ASN A 192 -5.60 -14.56 -3.89
C ASN A 192 -4.23 -14.77 -4.55
N LEU A 193 -3.95 -14.09 -5.67
CA LEU A 193 -2.62 -14.07 -6.27
C LEU A 193 -1.58 -13.43 -5.35
N GLY A 194 -1.95 -12.34 -4.68
CA GLY A 194 -1.11 -11.69 -3.66
C GLY A 194 -0.83 -12.59 -2.46
N LYS A 195 -1.86 -13.27 -1.94
CA LYS A 195 -1.73 -14.28 -0.87
C LYS A 195 -0.72 -15.36 -1.24
N ARG A 196 -0.85 -15.92 -2.45
CA ARG A 196 0.08 -16.91 -2.97
C ARG A 196 1.51 -16.38 -3.03
N PHE A 197 1.73 -15.15 -3.50
CA PHE A 197 3.08 -14.57 -3.54
C PHE A 197 3.70 -14.37 -2.15
N LEU A 198 2.88 -14.06 -1.14
CA LEU A 198 3.35 -13.95 0.24
C LEU A 198 3.70 -15.32 0.82
N LEU A 199 2.90 -16.36 0.56
CA LEU A 199 3.23 -17.73 0.98
C LEU A 199 4.46 -18.28 0.25
N GLU A 200 4.60 -18.04 -1.07
CA GLU A 200 5.80 -18.38 -1.85
C GLU A 200 7.04 -17.72 -1.21
N TRP A 201 6.93 -16.47 -0.78
CA TRP A 201 8.01 -15.79 -0.06
C TRP A 201 8.30 -16.44 1.30
N CYS A 202 7.28 -16.78 2.10
CA CYS A 202 7.50 -17.52 3.36
C CYS A 202 8.28 -18.82 3.16
N CYS A 203 7.96 -19.59 2.10
CA CYS A 203 8.67 -20.82 1.76
C CYS A 203 10.15 -20.57 1.44
N THR A 204 10.49 -19.42 0.83
CA THR A 204 11.89 -19.06 0.58
C THR A 204 12.63 -18.65 1.85
N GLU A 205 11.93 -18.05 2.82
CA GLU A 205 12.58 -17.54 4.02
C GLU A 205 12.70 -18.58 5.13
N ILE A 206 11.75 -19.51 5.26
CA ILE A 206 11.76 -20.53 6.29
C ILE A 206 11.79 -21.91 5.62
N PRO A 207 12.97 -22.41 5.23
CA PRO A 207 13.09 -23.74 4.64
C PRO A 207 12.62 -24.79 5.66
N ASN A 208 11.97 -25.85 5.18
CA ASN A 208 11.38 -26.96 5.97
C ASN A 208 10.03 -26.68 6.66
N THR A 209 9.32 -25.61 6.32
CA THR A 209 7.91 -25.48 6.69
C THR A 209 7.00 -26.17 5.67
N ALA A 210 6.02 -26.94 6.15
CA ALA A 210 4.98 -27.57 5.33
C ALA A 210 3.91 -26.56 4.88
N ILE A 211 4.34 -25.47 4.20
CA ILE A 211 3.44 -24.47 3.62
C ILE A 211 3.15 -24.90 2.18
N ASP A 212 1.86 -25.01 1.84
CA ASP A 212 1.43 -25.06 0.44
C ASP A 212 1.03 -23.65 -0.02
N PRO A 213 1.78 -23.00 -0.94
CA PRO A 213 1.43 -21.67 -1.43
C PRO A 213 0.10 -21.59 -2.17
N ARG A 214 -0.52 -22.73 -2.51
CA ARG A 214 -1.86 -22.83 -3.11
C ARG A 214 -2.95 -23.15 -2.09
N GLY A 215 -2.58 -23.47 -0.86
CA GLY A 215 -3.50 -23.78 0.23
C GLY A 215 -4.24 -22.56 0.77
N PRO A 216 -5.18 -22.76 1.71
CA PRO A 216 -5.91 -21.67 2.34
C PRO A 216 -4.96 -20.79 3.15
N PHE A 217 -4.95 -19.49 2.84
CA PHE A 217 -3.98 -18.54 3.42
C PHE A 217 -4.01 -18.49 4.95
N LEU A 218 -5.18 -18.58 5.55
CA LEU A 218 -5.36 -18.49 7.00
C LEU A 218 -4.90 -19.73 7.75
N ASP A 219 -4.99 -20.91 7.14
CA ASP A 219 -4.61 -22.18 7.79
C ASP A 219 -3.15 -22.17 8.26
N PHE A 220 -2.29 -21.40 7.59
CA PHE A 220 -0.87 -21.29 7.92
C PHE A 220 -0.52 -20.12 8.86
N LEU A 221 -1.41 -19.15 9.04
CA LEU A 221 -1.09 -17.88 9.70
C LEU A 221 -1.94 -17.59 10.92
N GLN A 222 -3.11 -18.24 11.05
CA GLN A 222 -4.07 -17.95 12.10
C GLN A 222 -3.55 -18.25 13.51
N ASP A 223 -2.66 -19.23 13.64
CA ASP A 223 -2.04 -19.61 14.92
C ASP A 223 -0.85 -18.71 15.32
N GLY A 224 -0.47 -17.75 14.47
CA GLY A 224 0.67 -16.86 14.67
C GLY A 224 2.04 -17.53 14.64
N VAL A 225 2.15 -18.86 14.49
CA VAL A 225 3.41 -19.61 14.57
C VAL A 225 4.29 -19.30 13.36
N LEU A 226 3.73 -19.31 12.16
CA LEU A 226 4.47 -18.97 10.95
C LEU A 226 4.96 -17.52 10.99
N LEU A 227 4.09 -16.59 11.41
CA LEU A 227 4.44 -15.17 11.50
C LEU A 227 5.51 -14.94 12.56
N THR A 228 5.44 -15.63 13.70
CA THR A 228 6.47 -15.64 14.74
C THR A 228 7.80 -16.13 14.21
N LYS A 229 7.84 -17.30 13.55
CA LYS A 229 9.05 -17.83 12.92
C LYS A 229 9.68 -16.82 11.96
N LEU A 230 8.84 -16.20 11.15
CA LEU A 230 9.29 -15.30 10.09
C LEU A 230 9.86 -14.01 10.66
N ILE A 231 9.22 -13.42 11.66
CA ILE A 231 9.73 -12.22 12.32
C ILE A 231 11.00 -12.53 13.09
N THR A 232 11.03 -13.61 13.88
CA THR A 232 12.20 -14.01 14.69
C THR A 232 13.45 -14.28 13.83
N LYS A 233 13.27 -14.69 12.57
CA LYS A 233 14.38 -14.82 11.61
C LYS A 233 15.16 -13.50 11.44
N TYR A 234 14.47 -12.36 11.37
CA TYR A 234 15.08 -11.04 11.16
C TYR A 234 15.23 -10.22 12.43
N CYS A 235 14.36 -10.49 13.41
CA CYS A 235 14.35 -9.86 14.71
C CYS A 235 14.47 -10.93 15.81
N PRO A 236 15.65 -11.54 16.02
CA PRO A 236 15.82 -12.55 17.07
C PRO A 236 15.43 -11.99 18.44
N VAL A 237 14.61 -12.75 19.17
CA VAL A 237 14.17 -12.45 20.53
C VAL A 237 14.63 -13.57 21.46
N ASP A 238 15.34 -13.21 22.52
CA ASP A 238 15.87 -14.18 23.48
C ASP A 238 14.74 -14.97 24.17
N GLY A 239 14.95 -16.28 24.32
CA GLY A 239 14.03 -17.15 25.05
C GLY A 239 12.79 -17.60 24.26
N ILE A 240 12.62 -17.22 23.00
CA ILE A 240 11.47 -17.63 22.17
C ILE A 240 11.89 -18.75 21.22
N SER A 241 11.44 -19.98 21.49
CA SER A 241 11.56 -21.09 20.54
C SER A 241 10.36 -21.07 19.59
N PRO A 242 10.55 -20.96 18.26
CA PRO A 242 9.45 -20.91 17.30
C PRO A 242 8.71 -22.25 17.10
N SER A 243 9.05 -23.29 17.87
CA SER A 243 8.75 -24.69 17.54
C SER A 243 7.36 -25.16 17.97
N LYS A 244 6.68 -24.46 18.89
CA LYS A 244 5.34 -24.81 19.37
C LYS A 244 4.50 -23.54 19.62
N PHE A 245 3.18 -23.71 19.57
CA PHE A 245 2.14 -22.73 19.87
C PHE A 245 2.66 -21.54 20.68
N THR A 246 2.72 -20.38 20.04
CA THR A 246 3.26 -19.18 20.67
C THR A 246 2.19 -18.63 21.60
N ASP A 247 2.46 -18.61 22.91
CA ASP A 247 1.59 -17.92 23.85
C ASP A 247 1.50 -16.42 23.46
N LYS A 248 0.37 -15.78 23.76
CA LYS A 248 0.07 -14.41 23.34
C LYS A 248 1.17 -13.41 23.75
N ASP A 249 1.82 -13.61 24.90
CA ASP A 249 2.88 -12.73 25.39
C ASP A 249 4.17 -12.88 24.56
N SER A 250 4.56 -14.11 24.25
CA SER A 250 5.67 -14.39 23.33
C SER A 250 5.44 -13.75 21.96
N PHE A 251 4.24 -13.85 21.39
CA PHE A 251 3.97 -13.22 20.10
C PHE A 251 4.03 -11.69 20.18
N LEU A 252 3.51 -11.08 21.25
CA LEU A 252 3.62 -9.64 21.49
C LEU A 252 5.07 -9.15 21.63
N LYS A 253 5.95 -9.94 22.26
CA LYS A 253 7.40 -9.65 22.32
C LYS A 253 8.04 -9.66 20.93
N VAL A 254 7.65 -10.61 20.09
CA VAL A 254 8.14 -10.72 18.70
C VAL A 254 7.66 -9.53 17.85
N LEU A 255 6.38 -9.16 17.99
CA LEU A 255 5.85 -7.95 17.32
C LEU A 255 6.54 -6.68 17.80
N LYS A 256 6.83 -6.58 19.11
CA LYS A 256 7.60 -5.46 19.65
C LYS A 256 9.02 -5.41 19.06
N ALA A 257 9.69 -6.55 18.93
CA ALA A 257 11.01 -6.59 18.30
C ALA A 257 10.97 -6.12 16.83
N ALA A 258 9.91 -6.48 16.07
CA ALA A 258 9.71 -5.96 14.72
C ALA A 258 9.44 -4.44 14.68
N GLU A 259 8.66 -3.93 15.65
CA GLU A 259 8.39 -2.50 15.78
C GLU A 259 9.67 -1.71 16.11
N ASP A 260 10.46 -2.20 17.07
CA ASP A 260 11.68 -1.53 17.52
C ASP A 260 12.82 -1.60 16.49
N ARG A 261 12.96 -2.71 15.76
CA ARG A 261 14.10 -2.93 14.83
C ARG A 261 13.81 -2.60 13.38
N LEU A 262 12.58 -2.86 12.92
CA LEU A 262 12.18 -2.66 11.51
C LEU A 262 11.20 -1.49 11.34
N GLY A 263 10.76 -0.86 12.44
CA GLY A 263 9.78 0.23 12.38
C GLY A 263 8.39 -0.21 11.93
N ILE A 264 8.06 -1.50 12.05
CA ILE A 264 6.77 -2.05 11.61
C ILE A 264 5.78 -1.99 12.76
N PRO A 265 4.75 -1.13 12.71
CA PRO A 265 3.84 -0.97 13.82
C PRO A 265 2.95 -2.20 13.97
N ARG A 266 2.95 -2.80 15.17
CA ARG A 266 2.03 -3.90 15.53
C ARG A 266 0.55 -3.54 15.37
N LYS A 267 0.22 -2.24 15.36
CA LYS A 267 -1.13 -1.72 15.12
C LYS A 267 -1.72 -2.12 13.75
N ILE A 268 -0.88 -2.48 12.77
CA ILE A 268 -1.36 -3.04 11.50
C ILE A 268 -2.09 -4.37 11.73
N LEU A 269 -1.71 -5.14 12.76
CA LEU A 269 -2.38 -6.39 13.13
C LEU A 269 -3.52 -6.21 14.13
N SER A 270 -3.89 -4.98 14.50
CA SER A 270 -4.93 -4.72 15.52
C SER A 270 -6.30 -5.33 15.19
N SER A 271 -6.60 -5.57 13.91
CA SER A 271 -7.84 -6.23 13.49
C SER A 271 -7.67 -7.71 13.12
N SER A 272 -6.44 -8.23 13.11
CA SER A 272 -6.12 -9.53 12.51
C SER A 272 -6.81 -10.72 13.18
N GLY A 273 -7.25 -10.61 14.43
CA GLY A 273 -7.76 -11.75 15.20
C GLY A 273 -6.68 -12.77 15.59
N ILE A 274 -5.40 -12.57 15.22
CA ILE A 274 -4.29 -13.41 15.70
C ILE A 274 -4.11 -13.24 17.22
N LEU A 275 -4.35 -12.03 17.72
CA LEU A 275 -4.16 -11.69 19.13
C LEU A 275 -5.42 -11.88 19.97
N ASP A 276 -6.61 -11.89 19.37
CA ASP A 276 -7.89 -11.91 20.07
C ASP A 276 -8.84 -12.91 19.37
N ASP A 277 -9.54 -13.76 20.14
CA ASP A 277 -10.36 -14.90 19.65
C ASP A 277 -11.62 -14.52 18.82
N ASN A 278 -11.66 -13.31 18.28
CA ASN A 278 -12.73 -12.77 17.46
C ASN A 278 -12.49 -12.98 15.95
N THR A 279 -13.37 -12.43 15.11
CA THR A 279 -13.32 -12.50 13.65
C THR A 279 -11.92 -12.17 13.10
N PHE A 280 -11.33 -13.15 12.42
CA PHE A 280 -10.00 -13.03 11.80
C PHE A 280 -10.04 -12.12 10.56
N ASP A 281 -9.27 -11.04 10.56
CA ASP A 281 -9.12 -10.15 9.41
C ASP A 281 -7.89 -10.55 8.58
N GLU A 282 -8.15 -11.28 7.49
CA GLU A 282 -7.11 -11.71 6.57
C GLU A 282 -6.32 -10.55 5.95
N TYR A 283 -6.95 -9.39 5.74
CA TYR A 283 -6.31 -8.27 5.04
C TYR A 283 -5.26 -7.61 5.92
N ALA A 284 -5.50 -7.47 7.22
CA ALA A 284 -4.51 -6.98 8.17
C ALA A 284 -3.22 -7.80 8.13
N VAL A 285 -3.36 -9.13 8.06
CA VAL A 285 -2.21 -10.06 7.98
C VAL A 285 -1.49 -9.92 6.64
N ILE A 286 -2.23 -9.85 5.52
CA ILE A 286 -1.65 -9.63 4.19
C ILE A 286 -0.84 -8.33 4.16
N ILE A 287 -1.40 -7.23 4.68
CA ILE A 287 -0.73 -5.92 4.73
C ILE A 287 0.53 -6.02 5.59
N TYR A 288 0.44 -6.58 6.80
CA TYR A 288 1.59 -6.73 7.69
C TYR A 288 2.74 -7.53 7.04
N MET A 289 2.42 -8.67 6.43
CA MET A 289 3.41 -9.50 5.75
C MET A 289 4.05 -8.79 4.56
N ALA A 290 3.28 -8.01 3.80
CA ALA A 290 3.80 -7.25 2.68
C ALA A 290 4.77 -6.15 3.14
N VAL A 291 4.45 -5.45 4.24
CA VAL A 291 5.34 -4.48 4.88
C VAL A 291 6.61 -5.16 5.38
N LEU A 292 6.49 -6.27 6.11
CA LEU A 292 7.62 -7.04 6.63
C LEU A 292 8.57 -7.46 5.52
N ARG A 293 8.04 -8.03 4.43
CA ARG A 293 8.82 -8.41 3.25
C ARG A 293 9.57 -7.21 2.65
N ARG A 294 8.95 -6.03 2.60
CA ARG A 294 9.59 -4.82 2.07
C ARG A 294 10.73 -4.35 2.97
N MET A 295 10.53 -4.32 4.28
CA MET A 295 11.55 -3.85 5.23
C MET A 295 12.79 -4.74 5.23
N VAL A 296 12.58 -6.05 5.29
CA VAL A 296 13.67 -7.03 5.27
C VAL A 296 14.52 -6.94 4.00
N LYS A 297 13.89 -6.69 2.84
CA LYS A 297 14.62 -6.55 1.57
C LYS A 297 15.48 -5.28 1.51
N ARG A 298 15.17 -4.26 2.31
CA ARG A 298 15.99 -3.05 2.39
C ARG A 298 17.22 -3.27 3.25
N ASP A 299 17.09 -3.97 4.37
CA ASP A 299 18.22 -4.21 5.28
C ASP A 299 19.26 -5.20 4.70
N SER A 300 18.89 -5.95 3.65
CA SER A 300 19.78 -6.89 2.96
C SER A 300 20.61 -6.25 1.83
N ASN A 301 20.39 -4.97 1.51
CA ASN A 301 21.11 -4.19 0.48
C ASN A 301 21.89 -3.04 1.11
#